data_AF-A0A349ECL8-F1
#
_entry.id   AF-A0A349ECL8-F1
#
_cell.length_a   1.000
_cell.length_b   1.000
_cell.length_c   1.000
_cell.angle_alpha   90.00
_cell.angle_beta   90.00
_cell.angle_gamma   90.00
#
_symmetry.space_group_name_H-M   'P 1'
#
loop_
_entity.id
_entity.type
_entity.pdbx_description
1 polymer ?
#
loop_
_entity_poly.entity_id
_entity_poly.type
_entity_poly.pdbx_seq_one_letter_code
_entity_poly.pdbx_strand_id
1 'polypeptide(L)'
;PFDPELLPDFTGVDPDTLDTPPGLGQYLAARLVDVFQAHNLGGRGKEIRLLKRLRGSWQPLAEQPDFRHTTALPSAEDFAALQVRPMQPAEAVEVSRLIYDAYRYTYMSDVPYYPDRLRRLQAEGQLHSFVAVLGNGMVASHVALLRSPDMPTLAEIGLAATRQEARGHGLAEKVGMAALQVAVEQLGLAGVYVNFTTAHTASQRVKRNGLGIAVGLLPARSPETVEFKGITDQVPQRISTLLVFQTLAERAPVTLYVPEAHRDFIADIYERCELPAELDITVTPLPEAPSEMEMVVARERNLAHLSVRVAGHDLLAQVKERLFGLRLNKTPVVFCFLNLFDPHTPTVAATLQQAGFFFTGVLPGGMREGDALLMACLLGCAVDYDRIELSEKDSRALLDYVRWQDPHYQTATPH
;
A
#
# COMPACT_ATOMS: atom_id res chain seq x y z
N PRO A 1 -5.66 -14.52 9.27
CA PRO A 1 -4.69 -15.62 9.34
C PRO A 1 -5.11 -16.81 10.18
N PHE A 2 -4.93 -18.00 9.61
CA PHE A 2 -5.29 -19.25 10.24
C PHE A 2 -4.41 -20.35 9.68
N ASP A 3 -3.64 -21.01 10.54
CA ASP A 3 -2.94 -22.24 10.21
C ASP A 3 -3.77 -23.41 10.78
N PRO A 4 -4.38 -24.26 9.93
CA PRO A 4 -5.15 -25.41 10.38
C PRO A 4 -4.32 -26.43 11.15
N GLU A 5 -3.01 -26.47 10.96
CA GLU A 5 -2.10 -27.42 11.63
C GLU A 5 -1.72 -26.97 13.04
N LEU A 6 -1.89 -25.68 13.37
CA LEU A 6 -1.68 -25.14 14.72
C LEU A 6 -2.94 -25.23 15.60
N LEU A 7 -3.98 -25.90 15.11
CA LEU A 7 -5.16 -26.18 15.90
C LEU A 7 -4.78 -27.14 17.03
N PRO A 8 -4.90 -26.73 18.30
CA PRO A 8 -4.53 -27.59 19.41
C PRO A 8 -5.43 -28.82 19.45
N ASP A 9 -4.81 -30.00 19.46
CA ASP A 9 -5.52 -31.24 19.76
C ASP A 9 -5.96 -31.24 21.22
N PHE A 10 -7.19 -31.70 21.47
CA PHE A 10 -7.67 -31.86 22.83
C PHE A 10 -7.03 -33.09 23.47
N THR A 11 -6.22 -32.85 24.51
CA THR A 11 -5.46 -33.88 25.23
C THR A 11 -6.13 -34.39 26.51
N GLY A 12 -7.34 -33.89 26.84
CA GLY A 12 -8.06 -34.24 28.07
C GLY A 12 -8.08 -33.11 29.10
N VAL A 13 -9.05 -33.13 30.02
CA VAL A 13 -9.12 -32.18 31.13
C VAL A 13 -8.35 -32.76 32.31
N ASP A 14 -7.45 -31.97 32.90
CA ASP A 14 -6.80 -32.33 34.15
C ASP A 14 -7.84 -32.32 35.29
N PRO A 15 -8.12 -33.47 35.93
CA PRO A 15 -9.18 -33.59 36.93
C PRO A 15 -8.88 -32.83 38.23
N ASP A 16 -7.61 -32.48 38.50
CA ASP A 16 -7.22 -31.81 39.74
C ASP A 16 -7.26 -30.28 39.64
N THR A 17 -7.10 -29.73 38.42
CA THR A 17 -7.06 -28.28 38.17
C THR A 17 -8.34 -27.77 37.49
N LEU A 18 -9.09 -28.64 36.79
CA LEU A 18 -10.26 -28.28 35.98
C LEU A 18 -10.00 -27.15 34.95
N ASP A 19 -8.73 -26.89 34.64
CA ASP A 19 -8.37 -25.90 33.64
C ASP A 19 -8.89 -26.32 32.27
N THR A 20 -9.32 -25.34 31.47
CA THR A 20 -9.82 -25.61 30.11
C THR A 20 -8.61 -25.75 29.18
N PRO A 21 -8.21 -26.97 28.78
CA PRO A 21 -7.04 -27.14 27.94
C PRO A 21 -7.29 -26.52 26.55
N PRO A 22 -6.22 -26.08 25.85
CA PRO A 22 -6.31 -25.70 24.44
C PRO A 22 -6.98 -26.82 23.64
N GLY A 23 -7.82 -26.47 22.67
CA GLY A 23 -8.43 -27.44 21.75
C GLY A 23 -9.78 -28.02 22.20
N LEU A 24 -10.21 -27.81 23.45
CA LEU A 24 -11.52 -28.31 23.92
C LEU A 24 -12.69 -27.83 23.04
N GLY A 25 -12.71 -26.55 22.68
CA GLY A 25 -13.79 -25.99 21.85
C GLY A 25 -13.89 -26.64 20.46
N GLN A 26 -12.76 -26.95 19.84
CA GLN A 26 -12.71 -27.63 18.55
C GLN A 26 -13.09 -29.10 18.66
N TYR A 27 -12.60 -29.78 19.69
CA TYR A 27 -12.98 -31.15 20.00
C TYR A 27 -14.50 -31.29 20.21
N LEU A 28 -15.10 -30.36 20.96
CA LEU A 28 -16.55 -30.32 21.14
C LEU A 28 -17.27 -30.02 19.83
N ALA A 29 -16.83 -29.02 19.06
CA ALA A 29 -17.42 -28.69 17.77
C ALA A 29 -17.41 -29.89 16.82
N ALA A 30 -16.28 -30.58 16.68
CA ALA A 30 -16.11 -31.76 15.84
C ALA A 30 -17.02 -32.94 16.25
N ARG A 31 -17.40 -33.05 17.53
CA ARG A 31 -18.34 -34.06 18.03
C ARG A 31 -19.81 -33.66 17.92
N LEU A 32 -20.10 -32.37 17.90
CA LEU A 32 -21.46 -31.86 17.78
C LEU A 32 -21.97 -31.94 16.34
N VAL A 33 -21.07 -31.82 15.36
CA VAL A 33 -21.39 -31.81 13.92
C VAL A 33 -21.00 -33.14 13.26
N ASP A 34 -21.53 -33.39 12.06
CA ASP A 34 -21.22 -34.61 11.32
C ASP A 34 -19.99 -34.43 10.42
N VAL A 35 -19.66 -33.19 10.03
CA VAL A 35 -18.41 -32.84 9.35
C VAL A 35 -17.84 -31.57 9.96
N PHE A 36 -16.56 -31.63 10.35
CA PHE A 36 -15.76 -30.48 10.76
C PHE A 36 -14.53 -30.39 9.85
N GLN A 37 -14.39 -29.27 9.14
CA GLN A 37 -13.22 -28.99 8.31
C GLN A 37 -12.77 -27.56 8.54
N ALA A 38 -11.45 -27.33 8.50
CA ALA A 38 -10.89 -26.00 8.64
C ALA A 38 -9.93 -25.74 7.48
N HIS A 39 -10.22 -24.70 6.69
CA HIS A 39 -9.47 -24.33 5.51
C HIS A 39 -8.85 -22.95 5.69
N ASN A 40 -7.59 -22.83 5.30
CA ASN A 40 -6.96 -21.54 5.09
C ASN A 40 -7.21 -21.10 3.65
N LEU A 41 -7.92 -19.98 3.45
CA LEU A 41 -8.26 -19.44 2.12
C LEU A 41 -7.43 -18.20 1.75
N GLY A 42 -6.35 -17.96 2.48
CA GLY A 42 -5.47 -16.82 2.23
C GLY A 42 -6.17 -15.47 2.41
N GLY A 43 -6.08 -14.58 1.41
CA GLY A 43 -6.70 -13.24 1.44
C GLY A 43 -8.23 -13.24 1.55
N ARG A 44 -8.88 -14.38 1.32
CA ARG A 44 -10.32 -14.57 1.55
C ARG A 44 -10.66 -15.03 2.97
N GLY A 45 -9.64 -15.12 3.84
CA GLY A 45 -9.79 -15.44 5.25
C GLY A 45 -9.63 -16.92 5.57
N LYS A 46 -10.33 -17.34 6.63
CA LYS A 46 -10.42 -18.74 7.05
C LYS A 46 -11.84 -19.23 6.87
N GLU A 47 -11.99 -20.50 6.52
CA GLU A 47 -13.29 -21.14 6.41
C GLU A 47 -13.32 -22.32 7.38
N ILE A 48 -14.27 -22.32 8.31
CA ILE A 48 -14.58 -23.51 9.12
C ILE A 48 -15.91 -24.04 8.60
N ARG A 49 -15.89 -25.23 8.00
CA ARG A 49 -17.11 -25.90 7.55
C ARG A 49 -17.60 -26.82 8.66
N LEU A 50 -18.79 -26.49 9.17
CA LEU A 50 -19.55 -27.27 10.13
C LEU A 50 -20.79 -27.80 9.42
N LEU A 51 -20.91 -29.11 9.24
CA LEU A 51 -22.10 -29.71 8.63
C LEU A 51 -22.82 -30.57 9.66
N LYS A 52 -24.10 -30.27 9.90
CA LYS A 52 -25.01 -31.11 10.67
C LYS A 52 -26.21 -31.53 9.83
N ARG A 53 -26.42 -32.83 9.70
CA ARG A 53 -27.58 -33.46 9.06
C ARG A 53 -28.67 -33.58 10.12
N LEU A 54 -29.61 -32.66 10.10
CA LEU A 54 -30.76 -32.67 10.99
C LEU A 54 -31.80 -33.69 10.51
N ARG A 55 -32.48 -34.34 11.45
CA ARG A 55 -33.66 -35.17 11.15
C ARG A 55 -34.90 -34.28 11.28
N GLY A 56 -35.40 -33.75 10.17
CA GLY A 56 -36.61 -32.90 10.12
C GLY A 56 -36.45 -31.63 9.28
N SER A 57 -37.51 -30.83 9.16
CA SER A 57 -37.49 -29.52 8.49
C SER A 57 -36.96 -28.43 9.44
N TRP A 58 -35.90 -27.74 9.04
CA TRP A 58 -35.33 -26.61 9.78
C TRP A 58 -35.84 -25.27 9.24
N GLN A 59 -36.13 -24.31 10.11
CA GLN A 59 -36.44 -22.92 9.75
C GLN A 59 -35.35 -21.98 10.32
N PRO A 60 -34.75 -21.10 9.51
CA PRO A 60 -33.75 -20.15 9.99
C PRO A 60 -34.35 -19.13 10.95
N LEU A 61 -33.65 -18.88 12.06
CA LEU A 61 -33.91 -17.72 12.92
C LEU A 61 -33.41 -16.45 12.21
N ALA A 62 -34.07 -15.31 12.46
CA ALA A 62 -33.68 -14.01 11.94
C ALA A 62 -32.20 -13.68 12.27
N GLU A 63 -31.52 -12.97 11.37
CA GLU A 63 -30.10 -12.61 11.48
C GLU A 63 -29.74 -12.05 12.87
N GLN A 64 -28.72 -12.63 13.50
CA GLN A 64 -28.16 -12.15 14.76
C GLN A 64 -27.10 -11.07 14.50
N PRO A 65 -26.93 -10.09 15.41
CA PRO A 65 -25.96 -9.01 15.26
C PRO A 65 -24.50 -9.51 15.25
N ASP A 66 -23.67 -8.80 14.48
CA ASP A 66 -22.24 -9.06 14.24
C ASP A 66 -21.43 -9.21 15.54
N PHE A 67 -20.74 -10.36 15.70
CA PHE A 67 -20.01 -10.74 16.90
C PHE A 67 -18.68 -9.97 16.98
N ARG A 68 -18.73 -8.68 17.31
CA ARG A 68 -17.51 -7.93 17.68
C ARG A 68 -16.94 -8.57 18.94
N HIS A 69 -15.66 -8.93 18.94
CA HIS A 69 -14.94 -9.18 20.19
C HIS A 69 -15.00 -7.89 21.00
N THR A 70 -15.94 -7.80 21.94
CA THR A 70 -16.01 -6.70 22.89
C THR A 70 -14.84 -6.87 23.86
N THR A 71 -13.67 -6.33 23.48
CA THR A 71 -12.62 -6.04 24.44
C THR A 71 -13.11 -4.93 25.35
N ALA A 72 -12.93 -5.08 26.66
CA ALA A 72 -13.25 -4.03 27.62
C ALA A 72 -12.59 -2.72 27.20
N LEU A 73 -13.30 -1.60 27.39
CA LEU A 73 -12.74 -0.28 27.09
C LEU A 73 -11.47 -0.06 27.94
N PRO A 74 -10.36 0.41 27.36
CA PRO A 74 -9.17 0.69 28.13
C PRO A 74 -9.43 1.76 29.19
N SER A 75 -8.88 1.54 30.39
CA SER A 75 -8.94 2.49 31.50
C SER A 75 -7.91 3.62 31.33
N ALA A 76 -8.02 4.68 32.12
CA ALA A 76 -7.01 5.73 32.15
C ALA A 76 -5.62 5.20 32.59
N GLU A 77 -5.60 4.20 33.49
CA GLU A 77 -4.37 3.54 33.94
C GLU A 77 -3.70 2.76 32.80
N ASP A 78 -4.50 2.12 31.92
CA ASP A 78 -3.99 1.43 30.74
C ASP A 78 -3.26 2.38 29.78
N PHE A 79 -3.80 3.59 29.59
CA PHE A 79 -3.15 4.63 28.78
C PHE A 79 -1.93 5.25 29.47
N ALA A 80 -1.93 5.36 30.81
CA ALA A 80 -0.79 5.85 31.58
C ALA A 80 0.41 4.90 31.48
N ALA A 81 0.17 3.59 31.35
CA ALA A 81 1.18 2.56 31.17
C ALA A 81 1.48 2.23 29.69
N LEU A 82 1.14 3.13 28.75
CA LEU A 82 1.41 2.98 27.32
C LEU A 82 2.90 2.79 27.02
N GLN A 83 3.21 1.79 26.20
CA GLN A 83 4.53 1.56 25.63
C GLN A 83 4.48 1.66 24.10
N VAL A 84 5.46 2.34 23.51
CA VAL A 84 5.66 2.41 22.06
C VAL A 84 7.00 1.80 21.73
N ARG A 85 7.01 0.74 20.92
CA ARG A 85 8.22 -0.05 20.65
C ARG A 85 8.09 -0.89 19.37
N PRO A 86 9.18 -1.49 18.88
CA PRO A 86 9.11 -2.53 17.87
C PRO A 86 8.15 -3.67 18.27
N MET A 87 7.48 -4.24 17.27
CA MET A 87 6.58 -5.38 17.43
C MET A 87 7.38 -6.62 17.82
N GLN A 88 6.94 -7.31 18.87
CA GLN A 88 7.46 -8.63 19.21
C GLN A 88 6.86 -9.70 18.27
N PRO A 89 7.60 -10.76 17.91
CA PRO A 89 7.10 -11.78 16.99
C PRO A 89 5.76 -12.43 17.39
N ALA A 90 5.50 -12.56 18.70
CA ALA A 90 4.25 -13.08 19.24
C ALA A 90 3.04 -12.16 18.98
N GLU A 91 3.26 -10.86 18.81
CA GLU A 91 2.22 -9.84 18.61
C GLU A 91 1.76 -9.74 17.15
N ALA A 92 2.41 -10.44 16.22
CA ALA A 92 2.03 -10.42 14.80
C ALA A 92 0.56 -10.84 14.56
N VAL A 93 0.02 -11.72 15.43
CA VAL A 93 -1.40 -12.10 15.39
C VAL A 93 -2.32 -10.96 15.81
N GLU A 94 -1.94 -10.18 16.82
CA GLU A 94 -2.69 -9.01 17.28
C GLU A 94 -2.64 -7.88 16.25
N VAL A 95 -1.50 -7.67 15.59
CA VAL A 95 -1.42 -6.75 14.45
C VAL A 95 -2.32 -7.19 13.31
N SER A 96 -2.34 -8.48 12.98
CA SER A 96 -3.23 -8.99 11.93
C SER A 96 -4.71 -8.82 12.28
N ARG A 97 -5.07 -9.03 13.56
CA ARG A 97 -6.42 -8.77 14.09
C ARG A 97 -6.76 -7.30 14.01
N LEU A 98 -5.85 -6.42 14.43
CA LEU A 98 -6.01 -4.97 14.36
C LEU A 98 -6.25 -4.47 12.93
N ILE A 99 -5.51 -4.98 11.94
CA ILE A 99 -5.71 -4.63 10.52
C ILE A 99 -7.07 -5.15 10.04
N TYR A 100 -7.44 -6.37 10.38
CA TYR A 100 -8.76 -6.92 10.06
C TYR A 100 -9.90 -6.13 10.73
N ASP A 101 -9.70 -5.68 11.96
CA ASP A 101 -10.69 -4.90 12.69
C ASP A 101 -10.89 -3.52 12.05
N ALA A 102 -9.82 -2.93 11.52
CA ALA A 102 -9.84 -1.64 10.84
C ALA A 102 -10.34 -1.71 9.38
N TYR A 103 -9.95 -2.74 8.63
CA TYR A 103 -10.12 -2.80 7.17
C TYR A 103 -10.86 -4.05 6.66
N ARG A 104 -11.24 -4.98 7.54
CA ARG A 104 -11.81 -6.30 7.17
C ARG A 104 -10.94 -7.00 6.15
N TYR A 105 -11.43 -7.24 4.94
CA TYR A 105 -10.67 -7.87 3.84
C TYR A 105 -10.31 -6.87 2.74
N THR A 106 -10.42 -5.57 3.02
CA THR A 106 -10.33 -4.53 1.99
C THR A 106 -9.00 -3.78 2.01
N TYR A 107 -8.12 -4.11 2.96
CA TYR A 107 -6.71 -3.74 2.85
C TYR A 107 -6.09 -4.40 1.61
N MET A 108 -5.48 -3.60 0.74
CA MET A 108 -5.05 -4.04 -0.60
C MET A 108 -3.89 -5.04 -0.59
N SER A 109 -3.03 -4.99 0.44
CA SER A 109 -2.01 -6.00 0.64
C SER A 109 -2.59 -7.15 1.45
N ASP A 110 -2.33 -8.38 1.02
CA ASP A 110 -2.75 -9.56 1.77
C ASP A 110 -1.79 -9.90 2.93
N VAL A 111 -0.54 -9.40 2.86
CA VAL A 111 0.54 -9.58 3.85
C VAL A 111 0.08 -9.45 5.31
N PRO A 112 -0.61 -8.37 5.74
CA PRO A 112 -0.99 -8.19 7.13
C PRO A 112 -2.03 -9.20 7.62
N TYR A 113 -2.64 -10.00 6.75
CA TYR A 113 -3.52 -11.09 7.16
C TYR A 113 -2.78 -12.40 7.41
N TYR A 114 -1.43 -12.41 7.43
CA TYR A 114 -0.57 -13.56 7.72
C TYR A 114 0.54 -13.22 8.76
N PRO A 115 0.38 -13.56 10.05
CA PRO A 115 1.31 -13.32 11.14
C PRO A 115 2.67 -13.96 10.86
N ASP A 116 2.68 -15.17 10.29
CA ASP A 116 3.93 -15.83 9.89
C ASP A 116 4.66 -15.05 8.80
N ARG A 117 3.93 -14.43 7.87
CA ARG A 117 4.54 -13.56 6.85
C ARG A 117 5.04 -12.26 7.46
N LEU A 118 4.30 -11.64 8.38
CA LEU A 118 4.76 -10.46 9.13
C LEU A 118 6.04 -10.78 9.91
N ARG A 119 6.07 -11.88 10.65
CA ARG A 119 7.25 -12.38 11.39
C ARG A 119 8.43 -12.60 10.44
N ARG A 120 8.20 -13.28 9.32
CA ARG A 120 9.24 -13.58 8.33
C ARG A 120 9.81 -12.30 7.72
N LEU A 121 8.97 -11.39 7.24
CA LEU A 121 9.41 -10.12 6.66
C LEU A 121 10.16 -9.26 7.68
N GLN A 122 9.76 -9.31 8.96
CA GLN A 122 10.50 -8.63 10.03
C GLN A 122 11.86 -9.27 10.29
N ALA A 123 11.94 -10.60 10.32
CA ALA A 123 13.22 -11.32 10.46
C ALA A 123 14.16 -11.07 9.27
N GLU A 124 13.61 -10.89 8.07
CA GLU A 124 14.36 -10.59 6.84
C GLU A 124 14.71 -9.10 6.69
N GLY A 125 14.29 -8.22 7.61
CA GLY A 125 14.53 -6.77 7.51
C GLY A 125 13.75 -6.08 6.37
N GLN A 126 12.73 -6.74 5.82
CA GLN A 126 11.86 -6.17 4.79
C GLN A 126 10.67 -5.41 5.39
N LEU A 127 10.39 -5.63 6.68
CA LEU A 127 9.32 -4.98 7.43
C LEU A 127 9.81 -4.59 8.83
N HIS A 128 9.72 -3.32 9.19
CA HIS A 128 9.99 -2.87 10.56
C HIS A 128 8.68 -2.39 11.19
N SER A 129 8.03 -3.27 11.96
CA SER A 129 6.74 -3.00 12.60
C SER A 129 6.90 -2.38 13.98
N PHE A 130 6.06 -1.39 14.29
CA PHE A 130 5.98 -0.69 15.57
C PHE A 130 4.58 -0.77 16.13
N VAL A 131 4.47 -0.94 17.44
CA VAL A 131 3.19 -1.07 18.15
C VAL A 131 3.11 -0.10 19.32
N ALA A 132 1.89 0.36 19.58
CA ALA A 132 1.48 0.97 20.84
C ALA A 132 0.76 -0.10 21.67
N VAL A 133 1.33 -0.46 22.82
CA VAL A 133 0.79 -1.47 23.74
C VAL A 133 0.37 -0.79 25.04
N LEU A 134 -0.89 -0.98 25.44
CA LEU A 134 -1.42 -0.42 26.70
C LEU A 134 -1.03 -1.28 27.91
N GLY A 135 -1.25 -0.75 29.12
CA GLY A 135 -0.94 -1.44 30.39
C GLY A 135 -1.54 -2.84 30.53
N ASN A 136 -2.75 -3.04 29.99
CA ASN A 136 -3.42 -4.34 29.92
C ASN A 136 -2.87 -5.30 28.82
N GLY A 137 -1.78 -4.95 28.14
CA GLY A 137 -1.16 -5.76 27.09
C GLY A 137 -1.82 -5.66 25.70
N MET A 138 -2.85 -4.82 25.55
CA MET A 138 -3.54 -4.65 24.27
C MET A 138 -2.66 -3.90 23.25
N VAL A 139 -2.44 -4.50 22.08
CA VAL A 139 -1.91 -3.78 20.90
C VAL A 139 -2.98 -2.83 20.37
N ALA A 140 -2.83 -1.55 20.69
CA ALA A 140 -3.81 -0.49 20.42
C ALA A 140 -3.57 0.24 19.08
N SER A 141 -2.32 0.30 18.62
CA SER A 141 -1.97 0.91 17.33
C SER A 141 -0.78 0.21 16.71
N HIS A 142 -0.70 0.24 15.38
CA HIS A 142 0.41 -0.31 14.60
C HIS A 142 0.74 0.59 13.41
N VAL A 143 2.02 0.68 13.05
CA VAL A 143 2.57 1.24 11.80
C VAL A 143 3.81 0.43 11.44
N ALA A 144 4.11 0.26 10.15
CA ALA A 144 5.35 -0.38 9.72
C ALA A 144 6.08 0.41 8.62
N LEU A 145 7.40 0.27 8.60
CA LEU A 145 8.25 0.61 7.45
C LEU A 145 8.38 -0.62 6.55
N LEU A 146 7.99 -0.52 5.28
CA LEU A 146 8.16 -1.57 4.28
C LEU A 146 9.34 -1.22 3.39
N ARG A 147 10.34 -2.11 3.33
CA ARG A 147 11.54 -1.94 2.49
C ARG A 147 11.35 -2.69 1.17
N SER A 148 11.82 -2.08 0.08
CA SER A 148 11.90 -2.72 -1.23
C SER A 148 13.36 -2.81 -1.68
N PRO A 149 13.82 -3.95 -2.22
CA PRO A 149 15.13 -4.04 -2.88
C PRO A 149 15.30 -3.12 -4.08
N ASP A 150 14.18 -2.68 -4.69
CA ASP A 150 14.16 -1.79 -5.85
C ASP A 150 14.28 -0.31 -5.46
N MET A 151 14.04 0.02 -4.19
CA MET A 151 14.17 1.38 -3.63
C MET A 151 14.94 1.28 -2.30
N PRO A 152 16.23 0.89 -2.34
CA PRO A 152 16.97 0.50 -1.16
C PRO A 152 17.19 1.66 -0.19
N THR A 153 17.13 2.92 -0.64
CA THR A 153 17.32 4.11 0.19
C THR A 153 16.03 4.62 0.83
N LEU A 154 14.88 4.01 0.50
CA LEU A 154 13.56 4.41 0.97
C LEU A 154 12.87 3.32 1.81
N ALA A 155 11.86 3.74 2.55
CA ALA A 155 10.81 2.84 3.04
C ALA A 155 9.42 3.44 2.82
N GLU A 156 8.44 2.58 2.55
CA GLU A 156 7.04 2.96 2.62
C GLU A 156 6.59 2.93 4.08
N ILE A 157 5.95 4.00 4.58
CA ILE A 157 5.17 3.94 5.81
C ILE A 157 3.78 3.40 5.45
N GLY A 158 3.44 2.25 6.01
CA GLY A 158 2.18 1.56 5.75
C GLY A 158 1.70 0.70 6.91
N LEU A 159 0.68 -0.12 6.65
CA LEU A 159 0.03 -0.99 7.64
C LEU A 159 -0.43 -0.22 8.90
N ALA A 160 -0.84 1.03 8.73
CA ALA A 160 -1.28 1.88 9.82
C ALA A 160 -2.69 1.46 10.28
N ALA A 161 -2.86 1.15 11.56
CA ALA A 161 -4.18 0.90 12.15
C ALA A 161 -4.21 1.26 13.64
N THR A 162 -5.36 1.73 14.12
CA THR A 162 -5.59 2.05 15.53
C THR A 162 -6.97 1.54 15.94
N ARG A 163 -7.02 0.81 17.07
CA ARG A 163 -8.27 0.30 17.66
C ARG A 163 -9.24 1.44 17.91
N GLN A 164 -10.52 1.23 17.66
CA GLN A 164 -11.55 2.27 17.77
C GLN A 164 -11.62 2.85 19.18
N GLU A 165 -11.52 1.98 20.19
CA GLU A 165 -11.53 2.28 21.62
C GLU A 165 -10.31 3.09 22.07
N ALA A 166 -9.24 3.10 21.27
CA ALA A 166 -7.99 3.80 21.57
C ALA A 166 -7.75 5.04 20.69
N ARG A 167 -8.70 5.40 19.81
CA ARG A 167 -8.62 6.63 19.00
C ARG A 167 -8.72 7.87 19.89
N GLY A 168 -8.27 9.02 19.36
CA GLY A 168 -8.26 10.29 20.10
C GLY A 168 -7.08 10.47 21.07
N HIS A 169 -6.25 9.45 21.27
CA HIS A 169 -5.11 9.47 22.21
C HIS A 169 -3.74 9.68 21.53
N GLY A 170 -3.72 10.07 20.24
CA GLY A 170 -2.49 10.33 19.49
C GLY A 170 -1.59 9.10 19.24
N LEU A 171 -2.12 7.88 19.37
CA LEU A 171 -1.28 6.67 19.29
C LEU A 171 -0.64 6.47 17.92
N ALA A 172 -1.36 6.76 16.83
CA ALA A 172 -0.85 6.66 15.46
C ALA A 172 0.37 7.57 15.24
N GLU A 173 0.33 8.79 15.77
CA GLU A 173 1.44 9.74 15.73
C GLU A 173 2.63 9.22 16.52
N LYS A 174 2.41 8.72 17.74
CA LYS A 174 3.49 8.15 18.58
C LYS A 174 4.19 6.97 17.92
N VAL A 175 3.45 6.01 17.34
CA VAL A 175 4.07 4.88 16.63
C VAL A 175 4.75 5.31 15.33
N GLY A 176 4.20 6.32 14.63
CA GLY A 176 4.79 6.90 13.43
C GLY A 176 6.13 7.58 13.71
N MET A 177 6.23 8.37 14.79
CA MET A 177 7.48 8.99 15.21
C MET A 177 8.55 7.94 15.58
N ALA A 178 8.17 6.86 16.27
CA ALA A 178 9.09 5.77 16.58
C ALA A 178 9.62 5.08 15.31
N ALA A 179 8.76 4.90 14.30
CA ALA A 179 9.17 4.39 13.00
C ALA A 179 10.14 5.35 12.30
N LEU A 180 9.85 6.66 12.27
CA LEU A 180 10.73 7.68 11.69
C LEU A 180 12.09 7.72 12.39
N GLN A 181 12.12 7.62 13.72
CA GLN A 181 13.37 7.59 14.47
C GLN A 181 14.25 6.40 14.04
N VAL A 182 13.67 5.21 13.90
CA VAL A 182 14.41 4.03 13.41
C VAL A 182 14.83 4.17 11.95
N ALA A 183 13.99 4.76 11.11
CA ALA A 183 14.33 5.06 9.71
C ALA A 183 15.61 5.89 9.59
N VAL A 184 15.76 6.90 10.46
CA VAL A 184 16.94 7.77 10.50
C VAL A 184 18.12 7.09 11.20
N GLU A 185 17.96 6.71 12.47
CA GLU A 185 19.07 6.36 13.35
C GLU A 185 19.64 4.96 13.11
N GLN A 186 18.82 4.02 12.66
CA GLN A 186 19.23 2.61 12.54
C GLN A 186 19.33 2.16 11.08
N LEU A 187 18.43 2.65 10.22
CA LEU A 187 18.36 2.22 8.82
C LEU A 187 19.10 3.15 7.87
N GLY A 188 19.42 4.38 8.29
CA GLY A 188 20.12 5.36 7.46
C GLY A 188 19.37 5.68 6.16
N LEU A 189 18.04 5.74 6.21
CA LEU A 189 17.22 5.99 5.03
C LEU A 189 17.34 7.43 4.55
N ALA A 190 17.35 7.63 3.23
CA ALA A 190 17.35 8.95 2.62
C ALA A 190 15.98 9.63 2.71
N GLY A 191 14.91 8.82 2.71
CA GLY A 191 13.54 9.30 2.81
C GLY A 191 12.55 8.20 3.11
N VAL A 192 11.32 8.60 3.38
CA VAL A 192 10.15 7.72 3.50
C VAL A 192 9.02 8.24 2.62
N TYR A 193 8.15 7.34 2.19
CA TYR A 193 6.96 7.72 1.43
C TYR A 193 5.70 7.03 1.93
N VAL A 194 4.55 7.61 1.61
CA VAL A 194 3.22 7.09 1.98
C VAL A 194 2.34 7.04 0.75
N ASN A 195 1.61 5.93 0.60
CA ASN A 195 0.55 5.78 -0.38
C ASN A 195 -0.80 6.14 0.26
N PHE A 196 -1.36 7.31 -0.08
CA PHE A 196 -2.70 7.68 0.35
C PHE A 196 -3.74 7.32 -0.72
N THR A 197 -4.78 6.59 -0.32
CA THR A 197 -5.98 6.42 -1.14
C THR A 197 -6.68 7.77 -1.36
N THR A 198 -7.15 8.01 -2.58
CA THR A 198 -7.90 9.23 -2.91
C THR A 198 -9.41 9.02 -2.91
N ALA A 199 -9.90 7.86 -2.44
CA ALA A 199 -11.33 7.58 -2.31
C ALA A 199 -12.00 8.37 -1.16
N HIS A 200 -11.19 8.82 -0.19
CA HIS A 200 -11.63 9.63 0.93
C HIS A 200 -10.45 10.42 1.50
N THR A 201 -10.73 11.55 2.15
CA THR A 201 -9.68 12.35 2.82
C THR A 201 -9.36 11.88 4.25
N ALA A 202 -10.04 10.88 4.80
CA ALA A 202 -9.89 10.47 6.21
C ALA A 202 -8.44 10.09 6.58
N SER A 203 -7.77 9.28 5.76
CA SER A 203 -6.36 8.91 5.96
C SER A 203 -5.39 10.06 5.64
N GLN A 204 -5.80 11.01 4.80
CA GLN A 204 -4.98 12.16 4.39
C GLN A 204 -4.96 13.28 5.46
N ARG A 205 -6.04 13.40 6.25
CA ARG A 205 -6.22 14.43 7.29
C ARG A 205 -5.54 14.12 8.61
N VAL A 206 -4.88 12.97 8.76
CA VAL A 206 -3.95 12.75 9.88
C VAL A 206 -2.90 13.85 9.76
N LYS A 207 -2.93 14.82 10.70
CA LYS A 207 -2.20 16.10 10.64
C LYS A 207 -0.87 15.92 9.90
N ARG A 208 -0.86 16.32 8.62
CA ARG A 208 0.30 16.16 7.73
C ARG A 208 1.48 17.05 8.13
N ASN A 209 1.35 17.80 9.23
CA ASN A 209 2.45 18.51 9.88
C ASN A 209 3.62 17.54 10.11
N GLY A 210 4.57 17.55 9.19
CA GLY A 210 5.78 16.72 9.22
C GLY A 210 5.72 15.38 8.49
N LEU A 211 4.67 15.05 7.71
CA LEU A 211 4.61 13.79 6.93
C LEU A 211 5.17 13.91 5.50
N GLY A 212 5.62 15.09 5.09
CA GLY A 212 6.24 15.33 3.78
C GLY A 212 5.32 15.95 2.72
N ILE A 213 5.83 16.06 1.50
CA ILE A 213 5.20 16.78 0.37
C ILE A 213 4.63 15.83 -0.69
N ALA A 214 3.65 16.30 -1.48
CA ALA A 214 3.06 15.49 -2.55
C ALA A 214 4.00 15.50 -3.76
N VAL A 215 4.43 14.32 -4.19
CA VAL A 215 5.45 14.16 -5.25
C VAL A 215 4.93 13.40 -6.47
N GLY A 216 3.86 12.63 -6.32
CA GLY A 216 3.25 11.93 -7.44
C GLY A 216 1.81 11.49 -7.21
N LEU A 217 1.09 11.30 -8.31
CA LEU A 217 -0.23 10.70 -8.34
C LEU A 217 -0.13 9.43 -9.20
N LEU A 218 -0.72 8.34 -8.72
CA LEU A 218 -0.80 7.10 -9.48
C LEU A 218 -2.28 6.89 -9.85
N PRO A 219 -2.71 7.36 -11.03
CA PRO A 219 -4.11 7.32 -11.44
C PRO A 219 -4.63 5.89 -11.56
N ALA A 220 -5.87 5.66 -11.11
CA ALA A 220 -6.56 4.37 -11.24
C ALA A 220 -5.76 3.15 -10.72
N ARG A 221 -4.84 3.36 -9.77
CA ARG A 221 -3.93 2.34 -9.22
C ARG A 221 -4.65 1.14 -8.65
N SER A 222 -5.85 1.33 -8.09
CA SER A 222 -6.58 0.25 -7.46
C SER A 222 -7.96 0.03 -8.10
N PRO A 223 -8.42 -1.22 -8.21
CA PRO A 223 -9.75 -1.51 -8.75
C PRO A 223 -10.88 -0.83 -7.98
N GLU A 224 -11.98 -0.55 -8.67
CA GLU A 224 -13.23 -0.04 -8.08
C GLU A 224 -13.95 -1.09 -7.20
N THR A 225 -13.56 -2.37 -7.31
CA THR A 225 -14.06 -3.46 -6.46
C THR A 225 -13.52 -3.40 -5.03
N VAL A 226 -12.64 -2.46 -4.71
CA VAL A 226 -12.15 -2.25 -3.35
C VAL A 226 -13.22 -1.51 -2.55
N GLU A 227 -13.77 -2.18 -1.54
CA GLU A 227 -14.76 -1.61 -0.62
C GLU A 227 -14.05 -0.90 0.56
N PHE A 228 -14.53 0.26 1.02
CA PHE A 228 -14.03 0.88 2.26
C PHE A 228 -15.10 0.77 3.34
N LYS A 229 -15.23 -0.41 3.96
CA LYS A 229 -16.27 -0.68 4.96
C LYS A 229 -16.27 0.36 6.08
N GLY A 230 -17.43 0.97 6.31
CA GLY A 230 -17.62 2.01 7.33
C GLY A 230 -17.18 3.41 6.91
N ILE A 231 -16.78 3.60 5.65
CA ILE A 231 -16.48 4.93 5.07
C ILE A 231 -17.28 5.13 3.79
N THR A 232 -17.14 4.23 2.80
CA THR A 232 -17.88 4.26 1.53
C THR A 232 -18.05 2.84 0.99
N ASP A 233 -19.30 2.42 0.74
CA ASP A 233 -19.63 1.05 0.32
C ASP A 233 -19.51 0.81 -1.20
N GLN A 234 -19.45 1.87 -2.02
CA GLN A 234 -19.24 1.76 -3.47
C GLN A 234 -18.31 2.85 -3.96
N VAL A 235 -17.22 2.46 -4.62
CA VAL A 235 -16.37 3.40 -5.34
C VAL A 235 -16.81 3.43 -6.80
N PRO A 236 -17.21 4.60 -7.33
CA PRO A 236 -17.79 4.71 -8.66
C PRO A 236 -16.77 4.57 -9.80
N GLN A 237 -15.48 4.49 -9.47
CA GLN A 237 -14.37 4.35 -10.39
C GLN A 237 -13.16 3.72 -9.72
N ARG A 238 -12.14 3.36 -10.51
CA ARG A 238 -10.83 2.95 -9.99
C ARG A 238 -10.22 4.05 -9.12
N ILE A 239 -9.57 3.64 -8.03
CA ILE A 239 -9.05 4.55 -7.01
C ILE A 239 -7.62 4.95 -7.35
N SER A 240 -7.37 6.27 -7.41
CA SER A 240 -6.03 6.82 -7.55
C SER A 240 -5.29 6.80 -6.20
N THR A 241 -3.96 6.88 -6.26
CA THR A 241 -3.10 6.92 -5.06
C THR A 241 -2.23 8.15 -5.10
N LEU A 242 -2.28 8.97 -4.06
CA LEU A 242 -1.36 10.07 -3.85
C LEU A 242 -0.09 9.55 -3.17
N LEU A 243 1.07 9.89 -3.74
CA LEU A 243 2.38 9.66 -3.16
C LEU A 243 2.83 10.91 -2.42
N VAL A 244 3.08 10.75 -1.12
CA VAL A 244 3.67 11.78 -0.26
C VAL A 244 5.05 11.30 0.17
N PHE A 245 6.05 12.16 0.07
CA PHE A 245 7.45 11.86 0.36
C PHE A 245 8.01 12.82 1.41
N GLN A 246 8.80 12.29 2.33
CA GLN A 246 9.53 13.04 3.34
C GLN A 246 11.02 12.74 3.23
N THR A 247 11.80 13.81 3.08
CA THR A 247 13.26 13.79 3.17
C THR A 247 13.69 13.50 4.61
N LEU A 248 14.60 12.54 4.79
CA LEU A 248 15.16 12.17 6.09
C LEU A 248 16.66 12.44 6.21
N ALA A 249 17.37 12.49 5.09
CA ALA A 249 18.79 12.79 5.05
C ALA A 249 19.10 13.85 4.00
N GLU A 250 20.05 14.72 4.32
CA GLU A 250 20.63 15.65 3.34
C GLU A 250 21.34 14.86 2.23
N ARG A 251 21.36 15.43 1.03
CA ARG A 251 22.13 14.90 -0.10
C ARG A 251 22.94 16.01 -0.78
N ALA A 252 24.06 15.62 -1.39
CA ALA A 252 24.77 16.50 -2.29
C ALA A 252 23.91 16.82 -3.53
N PRO A 253 24.12 17.99 -4.18
CA PRO A 253 23.48 18.28 -5.47
C PRO A 253 23.74 17.18 -6.49
N VAL A 254 22.70 16.80 -7.22
CA VAL A 254 22.75 15.80 -8.30
C VAL A 254 22.22 16.39 -9.61
N THR A 255 22.63 15.85 -10.74
CA THR A 255 22.04 16.18 -12.04
C THR A 255 20.86 15.25 -12.32
N LEU A 256 19.72 15.81 -12.71
CA LEU A 256 18.52 15.09 -13.11
C LEU A 256 18.21 15.38 -14.57
N TYR A 257 18.16 14.35 -15.39
CA TYR A 257 17.79 14.43 -16.80
C TYR A 257 16.27 14.36 -16.94
N VAL A 258 15.65 15.51 -17.17
CA VAL A 258 14.19 15.68 -17.13
C VAL A 258 13.62 16.03 -18.51
N PRO A 259 12.39 15.59 -18.83
CA PRO A 259 11.69 16.11 -20.01
C PRO A 259 11.45 17.62 -19.87
N GLU A 260 11.83 18.40 -20.89
CA GLU A 260 11.73 19.86 -20.90
C GLU A 260 10.33 20.37 -20.50
N ALA A 261 9.28 19.73 -21.02
CA ALA A 261 7.88 20.08 -20.75
C ALA A 261 7.47 19.98 -19.27
N HIS A 262 8.26 19.30 -18.42
CA HIS A 262 7.96 19.11 -17.01
C HIS A 262 9.02 19.73 -16.09
N ARG A 263 10.04 20.40 -16.65
CA ARG A 263 11.18 20.94 -15.92
C ARG A 263 10.76 21.78 -14.71
N ASP A 264 9.92 22.80 -14.93
CA ASP A 264 9.57 23.75 -13.87
C ASP A 264 8.72 23.11 -12.77
N PHE A 265 7.83 22.18 -13.14
CA PHE A 265 7.02 21.45 -12.17
C PHE A 265 7.86 20.47 -11.34
N ILE A 266 8.85 19.81 -11.97
CA ILE A 266 9.82 18.97 -11.27
C ILE A 266 10.69 19.83 -10.35
N ALA A 267 11.17 21.00 -10.80
CA ALA A 267 11.96 21.91 -9.99
C ALA A 267 11.24 22.32 -8.69
N ASP A 268 9.97 22.71 -8.78
CA ASP A 268 9.13 23.04 -7.62
C ASP A 268 8.99 21.88 -6.63
N ILE A 269 8.84 20.63 -7.12
CA ILE A 269 8.79 19.45 -6.25
C ILE A 269 10.12 19.27 -5.51
N TYR A 270 11.26 19.37 -6.20
CA TYR A 270 12.58 19.19 -5.58
C TYR A 270 12.93 20.30 -4.59
N GLU A 271 12.54 21.55 -4.88
CA GLU A 271 12.67 22.68 -3.96
C GLU A 271 11.88 22.42 -2.68
N ARG A 272 10.61 22.01 -2.79
CA ARG A 272 9.77 21.68 -1.63
C ARG A 272 10.23 20.44 -0.86
N CYS A 273 10.95 19.51 -1.51
CA CYS A 273 11.60 18.38 -0.85
C CYS A 273 12.89 18.79 -0.12
N GLU A 274 13.37 20.02 -0.31
CA GLU A 274 14.67 20.48 0.17
C GLU A 274 15.83 19.61 -0.35
N LEU A 275 15.68 19.10 -1.59
CA LEU A 275 16.66 18.23 -2.22
C LEU A 275 17.35 18.96 -3.38
N PRO A 276 18.64 19.34 -3.25
CA PRO A 276 19.33 20.06 -4.31
C PRO A 276 19.41 19.19 -5.57
N ALA A 277 19.11 19.80 -6.72
CA ALA A 277 19.17 19.18 -8.03
C ALA A 277 19.45 20.22 -9.13
N GLU A 278 20.33 19.86 -10.06
CA GLU A 278 20.48 20.55 -11.34
C GLU A 278 19.63 19.82 -12.38
N LEU A 279 18.71 20.52 -13.03
CA LEU A 279 17.84 19.92 -14.04
C LEU A 279 18.43 20.11 -15.44
N ASP A 280 18.85 19.00 -16.04
CA ASP A 280 19.33 18.94 -17.42
C ASP A 280 18.18 18.52 -18.36
N ILE A 281 17.94 19.33 -19.38
CA ILE A 281 16.90 19.09 -20.41
C ILE A 281 17.50 18.57 -21.72
N THR A 282 18.80 18.29 -21.75
CA THR A 282 19.51 17.82 -22.92
C THR A 282 18.92 16.50 -23.40
N VAL A 283 18.53 16.46 -24.67
CA VAL A 283 17.98 15.27 -25.31
C VAL A 283 19.12 14.43 -25.86
N THR A 284 19.39 13.29 -25.21
CA THR A 284 20.38 12.32 -25.67
C THR A 284 19.72 11.28 -26.58
N PRO A 285 20.16 11.10 -27.85
CA PRO A 285 19.61 10.07 -28.73
C PRO A 285 19.70 8.67 -28.12
N LEU A 286 18.75 7.80 -28.46
CA LEU A 286 18.82 6.39 -28.04
C LEU A 286 19.99 5.69 -28.75
N PRO A 287 20.67 4.73 -28.09
CA PRO A 287 21.69 3.91 -28.73
C PRO A 287 21.13 3.11 -29.92
N GLU A 288 21.98 2.82 -30.90
CA GLU A 288 21.69 1.86 -31.99
C GLU A 288 21.78 0.42 -31.48
N ALA A 289 20.93 0.08 -30.52
CA ALA A 289 20.77 -1.24 -29.93
C ALA A 289 19.29 -1.62 -29.88
N PRO A 290 18.94 -2.90 -29.78
CA PRO A 290 17.57 -3.33 -29.48
C PRO A 290 17.20 -2.95 -28.04
N SER A 291 15.92 -2.71 -27.80
CA SER A 291 15.41 -2.39 -26.47
C SER A 291 15.32 -3.64 -25.60
N GLU A 292 15.73 -3.51 -24.35
CA GLU A 292 15.51 -4.50 -23.30
C GLU A 292 14.49 -3.95 -22.31
N MET A 293 13.32 -4.57 -22.26
CA MET A 293 12.25 -4.16 -21.37
C MET A 293 11.45 -5.35 -20.84
N GLU A 294 10.82 -5.14 -19.70
CA GLU A 294 10.02 -6.14 -18.99
C GLU A 294 8.62 -5.57 -18.71
N MET A 295 7.58 -6.39 -18.89
CA MET A 295 6.20 -6.02 -18.57
C MET A 295 5.65 -7.03 -17.55
N VAL A 296 5.47 -6.57 -16.31
CA VAL A 296 4.97 -7.42 -15.21
C VAL A 296 3.51 -7.06 -14.91
N VAL A 297 2.62 -8.05 -14.96
CA VAL A 297 1.19 -7.85 -14.64
C VAL A 297 0.94 -8.16 -13.17
N ALA A 298 0.50 -7.16 -12.41
CA ALA A 298 0.03 -7.31 -11.04
C ALA A 298 -1.47 -7.64 -11.04
N ARG A 299 -1.79 -8.93 -10.95
CA ARG A 299 -3.17 -9.44 -11.10
C ARG A 299 -4.10 -8.93 -10.01
N GLU A 300 -3.61 -8.78 -8.79
CA GLU A 300 -4.38 -8.36 -7.61
C GLU A 300 -4.92 -6.93 -7.78
N ARG A 301 -4.18 -6.08 -8.48
CA ARG A 301 -4.58 -4.69 -8.77
C ARG A 301 -5.14 -4.51 -10.17
N ASN A 302 -5.11 -5.56 -11.00
CA ASN A 302 -5.40 -5.51 -12.43
C ASN A 302 -4.68 -4.33 -13.10
N LEU A 303 -3.34 -4.33 -13.04
CA LEU A 303 -2.48 -3.34 -13.70
C LEU A 303 -1.16 -3.99 -14.14
N ALA A 304 -0.38 -3.29 -14.95
CA ALA A 304 0.98 -3.70 -15.32
C ALA A 304 2.03 -2.66 -14.94
N HIS A 305 3.26 -3.11 -14.79
CA HIS A 305 4.45 -2.27 -14.66
C HIS A 305 5.39 -2.54 -15.83
N LEU A 306 5.80 -1.47 -16.51
CA LEU A 306 6.79 -1.49 -17.58
C LEU A 306 8.12 -1.03 -17.01
N SER A 307 9.13 -1.90 -17.08
CA SER A 307 10.52 -1.58 -16.76
C SER A 307 11.32 -1.54 -18.05
N VAL A 308 11.96 -0.40 -18.35
CA VAL A 308 12.87 -0.24 -19.50
C VAL A 308 14.29 -0.31 -18.97
N ARG A 309 15.03 -1.38 -19.29
CA ARG A 309 16.43 -1.57 -18.88
C ARG A 309 17.39 -0.95 -19.88
N VAL A 310 17.10 -1.14 -21.17
CA VAL A 310 17.82 -0.51 -22.29
C VAL A 310 16.79 0.02 -23.26
N ALA A 311 16.83 1.31 -23.55
CA ALA A 311 15.97 1.93 -24.56
C ALA A 311 16.71 1.96 -25.90
N GLY A 312 16.20 1.20 -26.87
CA GLY A 312 16.78 1.07 -28.20
C GLY A 312 15.93 1.70 -29.30
N HIS A 313 16.35 1.51 -30.55
CA HIS A 313 15.67 2.08 -31.73
C HIS A 313 14.23 1.55 -31.93
N ASP A 314 13.90 0.39 -31.35
CA ASP A 314 12.62 -0.32 -31.53
C ASP A 314 11.67 -0.16 -30.33
N LEU A 315 12.03 0.66 -29.33
CA LEU A 315 11.27 0.82 -28.09
C LEU A 315 9.78 1.10 -28.33
N LEU A 316 9.48 2.07 -29.19
CA LEU A 316 8.10 2.47 -29.49
C LEU A 316 7.27 1.31 -30.06
N ALA A 317 7.86 0.55 -30.98
CA ALA A 317 7.19 -0.58 -31.63
C ALA A 317 6.89 -1.68 -30.61
N GLN A 318 7.90 -2.05 -29.80
CA GLN A 318 7.71 -3.08 -28.78
C GLN A 318 6.69 -2.64 -27.71
N VAL A 319 6.74 -1.39 -27.24
CA VAL A 319 5.78 -0.87 -26.25
C VAL A 319 4.36 -0.93 -26.80
N LYS A 320 4.12 -0.47 -28.02
CA LYS A 320 2.78 -0.51 -28.65
C LYS A 320 2.25 -1.94 -28.77
N GLU A 321 3.08 -2.90 -29.14
CA GLU A 321 2.72 -4.32 -29.21
C GLU A 321 2.28 -4.86 -27.83
N ARG A 322 3.06 -4.57 -26.78
CA ARG A 322 2.73 -5.00 -25.40
C ARG A 322 1.47 -4.32 -24.88
N LEU A 323 1.30 -3.02 -25.10
CA LEU A 323 0.09 -2.29 -24.70
C LEU A 323 -1.16 -2.84 -25.42
N PHE A 324 -1.04 -3.23 -26.69
CA PHE A 324 -2.14 -3.88 -27.42
C PHE A 324 -2.53 -5.21 -26.77
N GLY A 325 -1.55 -6.05 -26.40
CA GLY A 325 -1.80 -7.28 -25.65
C GLY A 325 -2.50 -7.04 -24.30
N LEU A 326 -2.11 -5.99 -23.57
CA LEU A 326 -2.76 -5.62 -22.31
C LEU A 326 -4.20 -5.13 -22.51
N ARG A 327 -4.49 -4.38 -23.58
CA ARG A 327 -5.85 -3.97 -23.95
C ARG A 327 -6.75 -5.18 -24.21
N LEU A 328 -6.26 -6.17 -24.98
CA LEU A 328 -7.01 -7.41 -25.25
C LEU A 328 -7.31 -8.19 -23.96
N ASN A 329 -6.40 -8.16 -23.00
CA ASN A 329 -6.55 -8.82 -21.70
C ASN A 329 -7.27 -7.96 -20.64
N LYS A 330 -7.78 -6.78 -21.02
CA LYS A 330 -8.50 -5.86 -20.12
C LYS A 330 -7.69 -5.45 -18.88
N THR A 331 -6.39 -5.24 -19.06
CA THR A 331 -5.52 -4.62 -18.05
C THR A 331 -5.51 -3.10 -18.25
N PRO A 332 -6.24 -2.32 -17.42
CA PRO A 332 -6.58 -0.93 -17.72
C PRO A 332 -5.49 0.10 -17.46
N VAL A 333 -4.42 -0.24 -16.73
CA VAL A 333 -3.40 0.72 -16.29
C VAL A 333 -2.02 0.12 -16.44
N VAL A 334 -1.08 0.91 -16.96
CA VAL A 334 0.34 0.58 -17.01
C VAL A 334 1.14 1.72 -16.38
N PHE A 335 1.96 1.41 -15.38
CA PHE A 335 2.93 2.35 -14.82
C PHE A 335 4.31 2.10 -15.40
N CYS A 336 5.09 3.15 -15.63
CA CYS A 336 6.50 3.06 -16.00
C CYS A 336 7.27 4.11 -15.23
N PHE A 337 8.31 3.69 -14.50
CA PHE A 337 9.19 4.58 -13.75
C PHE A 337 10.54 4.63 -14.46
N LEU A 338 11.00 5.84 -14.79
CA LEU A 338 12.27 6.07 -15.50
C LEU A 338 13.30 6.66 -14.54
N ASN A 339 14.57 6.28 -14.69
CA ASN A 339 15.64 6.78 -13.84
C ASN A 339 16.07 8.19 -14.26
N LEU A 340 15.82 9.19 -13.42
CA LEU A 340 16.21 10.58 -13.67
C LEU A 340 17.72 10.80 -13.69
N PHE A 341 18.53 9.82 -13.27
CA PHE A 341 20.00 9.89 -13.42
C PHE A 341 20.48 9.39 -14.80
N ASP A 342 19.59 8.84 -15.63
CA ASP A 342 19.91 8.37 -16.97
C ASP A 342 19.75 9.52 -18.01
N PRO A 343 20.80 9.88 -18.77
CA PRO A 343 20.74 10.93 -19.79
C PRO A 343 19.77 10.63 -20.95
N HIS A 344 19.33 9.38 -21.12
CA HIS A 344 18.35 9.00 -22.13
C HIS A 344 16.89 9.22 -21.66
N THR A 345 16.64 9.48 -20.38
CA THR A 345 15.29 9.62 -19.81
C THR A 345 14.39 10.62 -20.54
N PRO A 346 14.85 11.83 -20.95
CA PRO A 346 14.03 12.74 -21.75
C PRO A 346 13.55 12.11 -23.06
N THR A 347 14.43 11.40 -23.78
CA THR A 347 14.12 10.73 -25.05
C THR A 347 13.18 9.53 -24.85
N VAL A 348 13.40 8.75 -23.80
CA VAL A 348 12.54 7.61 -23.45
C VAL A 348 11.15 8.08 -23.06
N ALA A 349 11.04 9.11 -22.22
CA ALA A 349 9.76 9.69 -21.82
C ALA A 349 8.97 10.20 -23.04
N ALA A 350 9.62 10.93 -23.95
CA ALA A 350 9.01 11.39 -25.20
C ALA A 350 8.54 10.23 -26.09
N THR A 351 9.31 9.13 -26.12
CA THR A 351 8.93 7.91 -26.85
C THR A 351 7.70 7.23 -26.23
N LEU A 352 7.65 7.13 -24.91
CA LEU A 352 6.50 6.56 -24.19
C LEU A 352 5.25 7.44 -24.32
N GLN A 353 5.40 8.77 -24.37
CA GLN A 353 4.29 9.69 -24.63
C GLN A 353 3.62 9.42 -25.98
N GLN A 354 4.39 9.08 -27.03
CA GLN A 354 3.83 8.66 -28.32
C GLN A 354 3.03 7.34 -28.26
N ALA A 355 3.21 6.54 -27.21
CA ALA A 355 2.44 5.33 -26.93
C ALA A 355 1.22 5.59 -26.01
N GLY A 356 1.04 6.83 -25.53
CA GLY A 356 -0.05 7.24 -24.65
C GLY A 356 0.29 7.21 -23.15
N PHE A 357 1.57 7.15 -22.79
CA PHE A 357 1.98 7.44 -21.41
C PHE A 357 1.97 8.95 -21.15
N PHE A 358 1.78 9.34 -19.90
CA PHE A 358 1.86 10.73 -19.46
C PHE A 358 2.52 10.84 -18.10
N PHE A 359 3.04 12.01 -17.79
CA PHE A 359 3.71 12.30 -16.53
C PHE A 359 2.73 12.31 -15.37
N THR A 360 3.11 11.68 -14.27
CA THR A 360 2.28 11.62 -13.06
C THR A 360 3.01 11.99 -11.77
N GLY A 361 4.28 12.39 -11.85
CA GLY A 361 5.07 12.86 -10.70
C GLY A 361 6.53 12.45 -10.76
N VAL A 362 7.22 12.65 -9.64
CA VAL A 362 8.59 12.17 -9.39
C VAL A 362 8.66 11.51 -8.02
N LEU A 363 9.64 10.64 -7.80
CA LEU A 363 9.93 10.07 -6.47
C LEU A 363 11.44 10.08 -6.24
N PRO A 364 11.97 10.97 -5.37
CA PRO A 364 13.37 10.94 -4.98
C PRO A 364 13.73 9.60 -4.32
N GLY A 365 14.82 8.96 -4.75
CA GLY A 365 15.18 7.59 -4.35
C GLY A 365 14.24 6.50 -4.86
N GLY A 366 13.34 6.82 -5.79
CA GLY A 366 12.33 5.90 -6.34
C GLY A 366 12.87 4.81 -7.25
N MET A 367 14.19 4.79 -7.50
CA MET A 367 14.89 3.75 -8.24
C MET A 367 16.00 3.13 -7.39
N ARG A 368 16.54 1.99 -7.83
CA ARG A 368 17.63 1.31 -7.11
C ARG A 368 18.85 2.22 -6.97
N GLU A 369 19.14 2.95 -8.04
CA GLU A 369 20.22 3.93 -8.13
C GLU A 369 19.68 5.20 -8.81
N GLY A 370 18.96 6.01 -8.04
CA GLY A 370 18.54 7.34 -8.48
C GLY A 370 17.09 7.68 -8.16
N ASP A 371 16.65 8.77 -8.75
CA ASP A 371 15.29 9.27 -8.59
C ASP A 371 14.40 8.79 -9.74
N ALA A 372 13.10 8.63 -9.49
CA ALA A 372 12.17 8.15 -10.49
C ALA A 372 11.33 9.29 -11.10
N LEU A 373 11.24 9.31 -12.43
CA LEU A 373 10.16 9.97 -13.16
C LEU A 373 8.98 9.00 -13.25
N LEU A 374 7.80 9.40 -12.79
CA LEU A 374 6.62 8.55 -12.77
C LEU A 374 5.76 8.82 -14.01
N MET A 375 5.43 7.76 -14.75
CA MET A 375 4.53 7.82 -15.89
C MET A 375 3.44 6.75 -15.81
N ALA A 376 2.27 7.07 -16.36
CA ALA A 376 1.14 6.15 -16.45
C ALA A 376 0.56 6.13 -17.87
N CYS A 377 0.01 5.00 -18.28
CA CYS A 377 -0.81 4.85 -19.49
C CYS A 377 -2.14 4.22 -19.11
N LEU A 378 -3.24 4.87 -19.47
CA LEU A 378 -4.60 4.38 -19.23
C LEU A 378 -5.15 3.71 -20.49
N LEU A 379 -5.40 2.41 -20.37
CA LEU A 379 -5.83 1.51 -21.44
C LEU A 379 -7.33 1.23 -21.33
N GLY A 380 -8.15 2.17 -21.78
CA GLY A 380 -9.61 2.01 -21.81
C GLY A 380 -10.30 2.17 -20.46
N CYS A 381 -9.62 2.75 -19.46
CA CYS A 381 -10.25 3.34 -18.29
C CYS A 381 -10.08 4.86 -18.34
N ALA A 382 -11.12 5.58 -17.92
CA ALA A 382 -11.08 7.03 -17.72
C ALA A 382 -11.07 7.32 -16.23
N VAL A 383 -10.33 8.35 -15.83
CA VAL A 383 -10.33 8.86 -14.45
C VAL A 383 -11.16 10.14 -14.43
N ASP A 384 -12.25 10.13 -13.68
CA ASP A 384 -12.96 11.34 -13.29
C ASP A 384 -12.15 12.00 -12.16
N TYR A 385 -11.33 12.98 -12.55
CA TYR A 385 -10.44 13.69 -11.63
C TYR A 385 -11.21 14.56 -10.62
N ASP A 386 -12.47 14.91 -10.87
CA ASP A 386 -13.28 15.70 -9.93
C ASP A 386 -13.78 14.87 -8.74
N ARG A 387 -13.75 13.54 -8.87
CA ARG A 387 -14.02 12.59 -7.78
C ARG A 387 -12.81 12.31 -6.89
N ILE A 388 -11.63 12.82 -7.25
CA ILE A 388 -10.42 12.62 -6.45
C ILE A 388 -10.40 13.65 -5.33
N GLU A 389 -10.61 13.20 -4.10
CA GLU A 389 -10.62 14.09 -2.94
C GLU A 389 -9.22 14.24 -2.34
N LEU A 390 -8.68 15.46 -2.34
CA LEU A 390 -7.38 15.80 -1.75
C LEU A 390 -7.50 16.97 -0.78
N SER A 391 -6.99 16.81 0.45
CA SER A 391 -7.11 17.82 1.51
C SER A 391 -6.16 19.01 1.35
N GLU A 392 -4.97 18.80 0.79
CA GLU A 392 -3.90 19.81 0.76
C GLU A 392 -3.79 20.58 -0.55
N LYS A 393 -3.30 21.82 -0.49
CA LYS A 393 -3.12 22.69 -1.66
C LYS A 393 -2.08 22.14 -2.64
N ASP A 394 -0.97 21.63 -2.13
CA ASP A 394 0.11 21.03 -2.94
C ASP A 394 -0.39 19.80 -3.71
N SER A 395 -1.21 18.98 -3.05
CA SER A 395 -1.78 17.76 -3.60
C SER A 395 -2.81 18.06 -4.68
N ARG A 396 -3.61 19.12 -4.52
CA ARG A 396 -4.52 19.62 -5.56
C ARG A 396 -3.76 20.18 -6.77
N ALA A 397 -2.69 20.95 -6.55
CA ALA A 397 -1.87 21.46 -7.66
C ALA A 397 -1.25 20.30 -8.47
N LEU A 398 -0.79 19.25 -7.80
CA LEU A 398 -0.32 18.03 -8.45
C LEU A 398 -1.45 17.31 -9.21
N LEU A 399 -2.63 17.18 -8.61
CA LEU A 399 -3.79 16.59 -9.27
C LEU A 399 -4.16 17.33 -10.57
N ASP A 400 -4.21 18.66 -10.51
CA ASP A 400 -4.52 19.51 -11.65
C ASP A 400 -3.45 19.36 -12.73
N TYR A 401 -2.17 19.36 -12.36
CA TYR A 401 -1.09 19.15 -13.30
C TYR A 401 -1.20 17.79 -14.00
N VAL A 402 -1.38 16.70 -13.25
CA VAL A 402 -1.53 15.35 -13.82
C VAL A 402 -2.77 15.23 -14.71
N ARG A 403 -3.89 15.85 -14.31
CA ARG A 403 -5.11 15.94 -15.13
C ARG A 403 -4.82 16.55 -16.50
N TRP A 404 -4.03 17.63 -16.54
CA TRP A 404 -3.63 18.28 -17.79
C TRP A 404 -2.67 17.45 -18.64
N GLN A 405 -1.93 16.51 -18.05
CA GLN A 405 -1.04 15.61 -18.79
C GLN A 405 -1.78 14.41 -19.39
N ASP A 406 -2.98 14.06 -18.89
CA ASP A 406 -3.74 12.89 -19.35
C ASP A 406 -4.27 13.09 -20.79
N PRO A 407 -3.82 12.28 -21.78
CA PRO A 407 -4.26 12.42 -23.17
C PRO A 407 -5.77 12.24 -23.37
N HIS A 408 -6.43 11.45 -22.51
CA HIS A 408 -7.88 11.27 -22.58
C HIS A 408 -8.64 12.51 -22.11
N TYR A 409 -8.06 13.30 -21.20
CA TYR A 409 -8.64 14.56 -20.75
C TYR A 409 -8.48 15.67 -21.79
N GLN A 410 -7.29 15.77 -22.40
CA GLN A 410 -6.98 16.76 -23.45
C GLN A 410 -7.88 16.61 -24.68
N THR A 411 -8.27 15.39 -25.02
CA THR A 411 -9.17 15.11 -26.16
C THR A 411 -10.64 15.39 -25.86
N ALA A 412 -11.04 15.37 -24.58
CA ALA A 412 -12.42 15.61 -24.15
C ALA A 412 -12.76 17.11 -23.95
N THR A 413 -11.75 17.96 -23.77
CA THR A 413 -11.91 19.40 -23.51
C THR A 413 -11.18 20.21 -24.57
N PRO A 414 -11.84 20.62 -25.68
CA PRO A 414 -11.21 21.48 -26.68
C PRO A 414 -10.94 22.86 -26.07
N HIS A 415 -9.78 23.43 -26.37
CA HIS A 415 -9.34 24.77 -25.97
C HIS A 415 -10.34 25.88 -26.30
#